data_AF-A0A3D4FQV6-F1
#
_entry.id   AF-A0A3D4FQV6-F1
#
_cell.length_a   1.000
_cell.length_b   1.000
_cell.length_c   1.000
_cell.angle_alpha   90.00
_cell.angle_beta   90.00
_cell.angle_gamma   90.00
#
_symmetry.space_group_name_H-M   'P 1'
#
loop_
_entity.id
_entity.type
_entity.pdbx_description
1 polymer ?
#
loop_
_entity_poly.entity_id
_entity_poly.type
_entity_poly.pdbx_seq_one_letter_code
_entity_poly.pdbx_strand_id
1 'polypeptide(L)'
;MRASTLTVVTIVALLLLVAAPETAIQTQETNTHRLEEVAEGVYFAVGTGSVFVMSNALVIVNDEDVVVVDSHITPAAARALIASIRTITDKPITTLINSHFHYDHAHGAQAFGDVQIIGHEFTREKLTGDPMNEHTFLTSKARFDRTLGRLEARLANVTDVTERR
;
A
#
# COMPACT_ATOMS: atom_id res chain seq x y z
N MET A 1 36.76 8.78 67.71
CA MET A 1 35.39 8.93 67.19
C MET A 1 35.49 9.08 65.67
N ARG A 2 34.98 8.11 64.91
CA ARG A 2 35.20 7.98 63.46
C ARG A 2 34.25 8.89 62.69
N ALA A 3 34.80 9.74 61.83
CA ALA A 3 34.03 10.58 60.90
C ALA A 3 33.65 9.78 59.64
N SER A 4 32.44 10.07 59.18
CA SER A 4 31.60 9.45 58.16
C SER A 4 32.16 9.41 56.73
N THR A 5 32.14 8.21 56.12
CA THR A 5 32.21 7.99 54.67
C THR A 5 30.79 8.05 54.09
N LEU A 6 30.45 9.14 53.42
CA LEU A 6 29.26 9.23 52.56
C LEU A 6 29.59 10.11 51.35
N THR A 7 28.94 9.83 50.22
CA THR A 7 29.12 10.44 48.88
C THR A 7 30.32 9.82 48.15
N VAL A 8 30.17 8.84 47.25
CA VAL A 8 29.48 8.91 45.96
C VAL A 8 29.05 7.47 45.56
N VAL A 9 27.76 7.13 45.69
CA VAL A 9 27.18 5.89 45.09
C VAL A 9 26.10 6.26 44.06
N THR A 10 25.95 7.54 43.72
CA THR A 10 24.77 8.06 42.99
C THR A 10 25.01 8.32 41.50
N ILE A 11 25.91 7.59 40.81
CA ILE A 11 26.07 7.71 39.34
C ILE A 11 26.30 6.34 38.68
N VAL A 12 25.57 5.30 39.10
CA VAL A 12 25.46 4.05 38.31
C VAL A 12 24.00 3.73 37.96
N ALA A 13 23.02 4.42 38.57
CA ALA A 13 21.60 4.19 38.33
C ALA A 13 21.00 4.96 37.13
N LEU A 14 21.80 5.73 36.39
CA LEU A 14 21.30 6.60 35.30
C LEU A 14 21.86 6.23 33.92
N LEU A 15 22.04 4.94 33.66
CA LEU A 15 22.43 4.42 32.35
C LEU A 15 21.75 3.08 32.03
N LEU A 16 20.56 2.85 32.60
CA LEU A 16 19.56 2.04 31.90
C LEU A 16 18.97 2.92 30.81
N LEU A 17 19.74 3.07 29.73
CA LEU A 17 19.19 3.39 28.43
C LEU A 17 18.15 2.30 28.17
N VAL A 18 16.88 2.60 28.43
CA VAL A 18 15.78 1.78 27.91
C VAL A 18 15.90 1.91 26.40
N ALA A 19 16.64 1.00 25.78
CA ALA A 19 16.47 0.69 24.39
C ALA A 19 15.01 0.28 24.28
N ALA A 20 14.16 1.20 23.83
CA ALA A 20 12.81 0.83 23.44
C ALA A 20 12.96 -0.34 22.46
N PRO A 21 12.24 -1.45 22.66
CA PRO A 21 12.32 -2.54 21.71
C PRO A 21 11.96 -1.98 20.34
N GLU A 22 12.92 -1.98 19.43
CA GLU A 22 12.68 -1.68 18.03
C GLU A 22 11.68 -2.74 17.59
N THR A 23 10.42 -2.34 17.45
CA THR A 23 9.34 -3.29 17.18
C THR A 23 9.56 -3.75 15.75
N ALA A 24 10.09 -4.97 15.59
CA ALA A 24 10.32 -5.53 14.28
C ALA A 24 8.97 -5.60 13.56
N ILE A 25 8.85 -4.87 12.45
CA ILE A 25 7.65 -4.89 11.61
C ILE A 25 7.46 -6.32 11.10
N GLN A 26 6.39 -6.97 11.55
CA GLN A 26 6.00 -8.28 11.04
C GLN A 26 5.65 -8.11 9.56
N THR A 27 6.23 -8.93 8.71
CA THR A 27 6.06 -8.81 7.25
C THR A 27 5.56 -10.12 6.70
N GLN A 28 4.39 -10.10 6.06
CA GLN A 28 3.89 -11.22 5.26
C GLN A 28 4.05 -10.88 3.78
N GLU A 29 4.91 -11.63 3.09
CA GLU A 29 5.11 -11.48 1.66
C GLU A 29 4.33 -12.52 0.86
N THR A 30 3.75 -12.09 -0.25
CA THR A 30 3.11 -12.94 -1.25
C THR A 30 3.76 -12.67 -2.61
N ASN A 31 3.38 -13.42 -3.65
CA ASN A 31 3.86 -13.12 -5.00
C ASN A 31 3.53 -11.69 -5.46
N THR A 32 2.46 -11.06 -4.94
CA THR A 32 1.93 -9.80 -5.47
C THR A 32 2.05 -8.62 -4.52
N HIS A 33 2.01 -8.86 -3.21
CA HIS A 33 2.06 -7.83 -2.18
C HIS A 33 2.97 -8.25 -1.03
N ARG A 34 3.66 -7.28 -0.46
CA ARG A 34 4.26 -7.34 0.86
C ARG A 34 3.34 -6.58 1.83
N LEU A 35 2.94 -7.24 2.90
CA LEU A 35 2.06 -6.73 3.95
C LEU A 35 2.89 -6.49 5.21
N GLU A 36 3.11 -5.24 5.54
CA GLU A 36 3.92 -4.80 6.68
C GLU A 36 2.99 -4.40 7.84
N GLU A 37 3.00 -5.14 8.94
CA GLU A 37 2.20 -4.83 10.14
C GLU A 37 2.85 -3.66 10.90
N VAL A 38 2.27 -2.47 10.74
CA VAL A 38 2.79 -1.22 11.30
C VAL A 38 2.22 -0.92 12.70
N ALA A 39 1.11 -1.56 13.04
CA ALA A 39 0.52 -1.64 14.38
C ALA A 39 -0.33 -2.91 14.44
N GLU A 40 -0.73 -3.34 15.63
CA GLU A 40 -1.55 -4.54 15.81
C GLU A 40 -2.79 -4.52 14.89
N GLY A 41 -2.87 -5.48 13.98
CA GLY A 41 -3.97 -5.59 13.01
C GLY A 41 -3.95 -4.56 11.87
N VAL A 42 -2.95 -3.68 11.79
CA VAL A 42 -2.86 -2.61 10.78
C VAL A 42 -1.68 -2.87 9.85
N TYR A 43 -1.98 -3.11 8.58
CA TYR A 43 -1.00 -3.50 7.57
C TYR A 43 -0.88 -2.48 6.45
N PHE A 44 0.37 -2.14 6.11
CA PHE A 44 0.71 -1.40 4.91
C PHE A 44 0.99 -2.37 3.75
N ALA A 45 0.17 -2.32 2.71
CA ALA A 45 0.24 -3.22 1.57
C ALA A 45 0.96 -2.56 0.38
N VAL A 46 2.10 -3.14 0.00
CA VAL A 46 2.96 -2.65 -1.08
C VAL A 46 3.09 -3.70 -2.16
N GLY A 47 2.91 -3.33 -3.43
CA GLY A 47 3.11 -4.24 -4.55
C GLY A 47 4.56 -4.71 -4.68
N THR A 48 4.77 -6.00 -4.96
CA THR A 48 6.11 -6.59 -5.18
C THR A 48 6.65 -6.34 -6.59
N GLY A 49 5.80 -5.88 -7.50
CA GLY A 49 6.11 -5.68 -8.92
C GLY A 49 5.63 -6.79 -9.84
N SER A 50 5.23 -7.97 -9.32
CA SER A 50 4.63 -9.05 -10.13
C SER A 50 3.27 -8.67 -10.73
N VAL A 51 2.56 -7.77 -10.07
CA VAL A 51 1.35 -7.11 -10.57
C VAL A 51 1.55 -5.61 -10.47
N PHE A 52 1.15 -4.89 -11.51
CA PHE A 52 1.21 -3.44 -11.53
C PHE A 52 0.05 -2.83 -10.73
N VAL A 53 0.34 -2.31 -9.54
CA VAL A 53 -0.67 -1.80 -8.59
C VAL A 53 -0.82 -0.27 -8.58
N MET A 54 0.24 0.46 -8.96
CA MET A 54 0.41 1.93 -8.94
C MET A 54 0.27 2.66 -7.60
N SER A 55 -0.46 2.10 -6.64
CA SER A 55 -0.65 2.67 -5.31
C SER A 55 -0.36 1.63 -4.23
N ASN A 56 -0.17 2.11 -3.00
CA ASN A 56 -0.21 1.26 -1.82
C ASN A 56 -1.64 1.23 -1.26
N ALA A 57 -1.94 0.24 -0.44
CA ALA A 57 -3.20 0.15 0.28
C ALA A 57 -2.96 0.02 1.80
N LEU A 58 -3.97 0.39 2.59
CA LEU A 58 -4.00 0.09 4.03
C LEU A 58 -5.01 -1.04 4.26
N VAL A 59 -4.65 -1.99 5.12
CA VAL A 59 -5.55 -3.07 5.52
C VAL A 59 -5.64 -3.08 7.04
N ILE A 60 -6.86 -2.98 7.57
CA ILE A 60 -7.13 -2.97 9.00
C ILE A 60 -7.96 -4.22 9.31
N VAL A 61 -7.36 -5.15 10.03
CA VAL A 61 -7.99 -6.39 10.51
C VAL A 61 -8.54 -6.13 11.91
N ASN A 62 -9.85 -5.90 12.00
CA ASN A 62 -10.56 -5.75 13.28
C ASN A 62 -10.93 -7.13 13.84
N ASP A 63 -11.66 -7.15 14.96
CA ASP A 63 -12.12 -8.39 15.61
C ASP A 63 -13.03 -9.23 14.70
N GLU A 64 -13.96 -8.61 13.98
CA GLU A 64 -14.98 -9.31 13.19
C GLU A 64 -14.78 -9.17 11.67
N ASP A 65 -14.08 -8.14 11.21
CA ASP A 65 -14.01 -7.79 9.81
C ASP A 65 -12.67 -7.18 9.38
N VAL A 66 -12.58 -6.87 8.08
CA VAL A 66 -11.45 -6.17 7.47
C VAL A 66 -11.96 -4.92 6.76
N VAL A 67 -11.29 -3.81 7.05
CA VAL A 67 -11.44 -2.54 6.35
C VAL A 67 -10.22 -2.33 5.46
N VAL A 68 -10.44 -1.99 4.19
CA VAL A 68 -9.36 -1.69 3.24
C VAL A 68 -9.43 -0.23 2.83
N VAL A 69 -8.29 0.45 2.73
CA VAL A 69 -8.18 1.80 2.17
C VAL A 69 -7.44 1.72 0.84
N ASP A 70 -8.11 2.17 -0.20
CA ASP A 70 -7.73 2.13 -1.61
C ASP A 70 -7.64 0.72 -2.22
N SER A 71 -8.00 0.66 -3.51
CA SER A 71 -8.30 -0.57 -4.25
C SER A 71 -7.35 -0.86 -5.42
N HIS A 72 -6.29 -0.06 -5.56
CA HIS A 72 -5.37 -0.09 -6.69
C HIS A 72 -5.97 0.29 -8.06
N ILE A 73 -5.10 0.30 -9.06
CA ILE A 73 -5.36 0.78 -10.42
C ILE A 73 -6.39 -0.05 -11.21
N THR A 74 -6.51 -1.36 -10.93
CA THR A 74 -7.36 -2.25 -11.74
C THR A 74 -8.05 -3.30 -10.89
N PRO A 75 -9.18 -3.87 -11.37
CA PRO A 75 -9.81 -5.01 -10.71
C PRO A 75 -8.88 -6.23 -10.56
N ALA A 76 -7.90 -6.39 -11.46
CA ALA A 76 -6.91 -7.46 -11.35
C ALA A 76 -5.93 -7.22 -10.17
N ALA A 77 -5.43 -5.99 -10.02
CA ALA A 77 -4.61 -5.60 -8.88
C ALA A 77 -5.39 -5.71 -7.56
N ALA A 78 -6.64 -5.27 -7.54
CA ALA A 78 -7.53 -5.41 -6.38
C ALA A 78 -7.75 -6.88 -5.98
N ARG A 79 -8.01 -7.78 -6.95
CA ARG A 79 -8.12 -9.22 -6.66
C ARG A 79 -6.83 -9.80 -6.09
N ALA A 80 -5.67 -9.35 -6.58
CA ALA A 80 -4.37 -9.77 -6.04
C ALA A 80 -4.16 -9.27 -4.60
N LEU A 81 -4.60 -8.03 -4.29
CA LEU A 81 -4.61 -7.52 -2.93
C LEU A 81 -5.53 -8.35 -2.04
N ILE A 82 -6.78 -8.59 -2.46
CA ILE A 82 -7.75 -9.42 -1.72
C ILE A 82 -7.16 -10.81 -1.45
N ALA A 83 -6.55 -11.46 -2.45
CA ALA A 83 -5.89 -12.75 -2.27
C ALA A 83 -4.71 -12.69 -1.28
N SER A 84 -4.00 -11.56 -1.22
CA SER A 84 -2.90 -11.36 -0.28
C SER A 84 -3.41 -11.12 1.14
N ILE A 85 -4.51 -10.37 1.31
CA ILE A 85 -5.19 -10.18 2.60
C ILE A 85 -5.60 -11.55 3.19
N ARG A 86 -6.01 -12.50 2.34
CA ARG A 86 -6.36 -13.86 2.79
C ARG A 86 -5.21 -14.65 3.40
N THR A 87 -3.96 -14.23 3.24
CA THR A 87 -2.83 -14.90 3.91
C THR A 87 -2.62 -14.43 5.35
N ILE A 88 -3.22 -13.30 5.75
CA ILE A 88 -3.11 -12.76 7.11
C ILE A 88 -4.41 -12.91 7.92
N THR A 89 -5.56 -13.13 7.26
CA THR A 89 -6.84 -13.30 7.95
C THR A 89 -7.92 -13.95 7.08
N ASP A 90 -8.79 -14.75 7.71
CA ASP A 90 -10.00 -15.31 7.10
C ASP A 90 -11.24 -14.43 7.29
N LYS A 91 -11.13 -13.33 8.06
CA LYS A 91 -12.26 -12.42 8.36
C LYS A 91 -12.82 -11.78 7.09
N PRO A 92 -14.14 -11.55 7.00
CA PRO A 92 -14.74 -10.93 5.81
C PRO A 92 -14.20 -9.50 5.60
N ILE A 93 -13.97 -9.13 4.33
CA ILE A 93 -13.74 -7.73 3.98
C ILE A 93 -15.12 -7.10 3.83
N THR A 94 -15.44 -6.13 4.68
CA THR A 94 -16.80 -5.53 4.77
C THR A 94 -16.82 -4.11 4.23
N THR A 95 -15.68 -3.42 4.27
CA THR A 95 -15.59 -2.00 3.96
C THR A 95 -14.38 -1.70 3.07
N LEU A 96 -14.62 -0.92 2.03
CA LEU A 96 -13.59 -0.28 1.21
C LEU A 96 -13.71 1.24 1.37
N ILE A 97 -12.62 1.89 1.75
CA ILE A 97 -12.52 3.34 1.84
C ILE A 97 -11.70 3.83 0.65
N ASN A 98 -12.28 4.68 -0.20
CA ASN A 98 -11.54 5.38 -1.24
C ASN A 98 -11.04 6.72 -0.69
N SER A 99 -9.72 6.88 -0.61
CA SER A 99 -9.10 8.12 -0.15
C SER A 99 -9.46 9.30 -1.07
N HIS A 100 -9.46 9.07 -2.39
CA HIS A 100 -9.88 10.02 -3.42
C HIS A 100 -10.20 9.30 -4.75
N PHE A 101 -10.63 10.05 -5.77
CA PHE A 101 -11.18 9.49 -7.02
C PHE A 101 -10.14 9.10 -8.08
N HIS A 102 -8.85 9.28 -7.82
CA HIS A 102 -7.86 8.99 -8.86
C HIS A 102 -7.80 7.50 -9.19
N TYR A 103 -7.51 7.23 -10.46
CA TYR A 103 -7.60 5.92 -11.07
C TYR A 103 -6.69 4.88 -10.40
N ASP A 104 -5.52 5.30 -9.92
CA ASP A 104 -4.54 4.47 -9.23
C ASP A 104 -5.01 4.01 -7.84
N HIS A 105 -5.98 4.70 -7.23
CA HIS A 105 -6.51 4.38 -5.90
C HIS A 105 -7.90 3.73 -5.95
N ALA A 106 -8.76 4.07 -6.91
CA ALA A 106 -10.19 3.74 -6.82
C ALA A 106 -10.71 2.80 -7.93
N HIS A 107 -9.99 2.59 -9.03
CA HIS A 107 -10.54 1.83 -10.17
C HIS A 107 -10.58 0.32 -9.95
N GLY A 108 -9.89 -0.20 -8.94
CA GLY A 108 -9.99 -1.59 -8.52
C GLY A 108 -11.24 -1.93 -7.70
N ALA A 109 -12.01 -0.94 -7.26
CA ALA A 109 -13.14 -1.11 -6.33
C ALA A 109 -14.15 -2.18 -6.78
N GLN A 110 -14.33 -2.34 -8.10
CA GLN A 110 -15.24 -3.34 -8.70
C GLN A 110 -14.93 -4.79 -8.28
N ALA A 111 -13.70 -5.09 -7.88
CA ALA A 111 -13.29 -6.42 -7.45
C ALA A 111 -13.74 -6.78 -6.03
N PHE A 112 -14.11 -5.80 -5.21
CA PHE A 112 -14.52 -6.04 -3.83
C PHE A 112 -15.96 -6.56 -3.69
N GLY A 113 -16.73 -6.56 -4.78
CA GLY A 113 -18.11 -7.08 -4.77
C GLY A 113 -19.05 -6.18 -3.97
N ASP A 114 -19.95 -6.80 -3.21
CA ASP A 114 -20.97 -6.12 -2.41
C ASP A 114 -20.44 -5.80 -1.00
N VAL A 115 -19.55 -4.82 -0.93
CA VAL A 115 -19.02 -4.26 0.34
C VAL A 115 -19.49 -2.82 0.50
N GLN A 116 -19.46 -2.31 1.74
CA GLN A 116 -19.69 -0.90 1.98
C GLN A 116 -18.52 -0.09 1.39
N ILE A 117 -18.80 0.76 0.40
CA ILE A 117 -17.81 1.67 -0.16
C ILE A 117 -18.01 3.07 0.44
N ILE A 118 -17.00 3.55 1.15
CA ILE A 118 -16.99 4.86 1.81
C ILE A 118 -16.00 5.76 1.07
N GLY A 119 -16.38 7.02 0.88
CA GLY A 119 -15.51 8.06 0.34
C GLY A 119 -16.18 9.41 0.46
N HIS A 120 -15.42 10.47 0.24
CA HIS A 120 -15.96 11.82 0.18
C HIS A 120 -17.03 11.94 -0.93
N GLU A 121 -18.04 12.80 -0.76
CA GLU A 121 -19.11 12.98 -1.75
C GLU A 121 -18.58 13.33 -3.15
N PHE A 122 -17.55 14.19 -3.21
CA PHE A 122 -16.85 14.54 -4.44
C PHE A 122 -16.15 13.33 -5.08
N THR A 123 -15.56 12.44 -4.27
CA THR A 123 -14.98 11.19 -4.77
C THR A 123 -16.05 10.33 -5.41
N ARG A 124 -17.22 10.21 -4.77
CA ARG A 124 -18.36 9.47 -5.32
C ARG A 124 -18.86 10.08 -6.62
N GLU A 125 -19.05 11.40 -6.67
CA GLU A 125 -19.45 12.12 -7.88
C GLU A 125 -18.51 11.80 -9.04
N LYS A 126 -17.21 11.91 -8.81
CA LYS A 126 -16.18 11.67 -9.81
C LYS A 126 -16.14 10.22 -10.31
N LEU A 127 -16.26 9.25 -9.41
CA LEU A 127 -16.24 7.83 -9.76
C LEU A 127 -17.53 7.35 -10.44
N THR A 128 -18.66 8.00 -10.18
CA THR A 128 -19.97 7.63 -10.75
C THR A 128 -20.34 8.42 -12.01
N GLY A 129 -19.59 9.48 -12.32
CA GLY A 129 -19.68 10.21 -13.58
C GLY A 129 -18.90 9.52 -14.70
N ASP A 130 -17.86 10.19 -15.21
CA ASP A 130 -17.00 9.67 -16.28
C ASP A 130 -15.52 9.62 -15.82
N PRO A 131 -15.16 8.60 -15.01
CA PRO A 131 -13.82 8.50 -14.44
C PRO A 131 -12.72 8.34 -15.51
N MET A 132 -13.06 7.95 -16.74
CA MET A 132 -12.10 7.82 -17.84
C MET A 132 -11.75 9.17 -18.48
N ASN A 133 -12.55 10.21 -18.24
CA ASN A 133 -12.32 11.56 -18.74
C ASN A 133 -11.80 12.52 -17.65
N GLU A 134 -11.47 12.01 -16.47
CA GLU A 134 -10.82 12.81 -15.42
C GLU A 134 -9.38 13.17 -15.80
N HIS A 135 -8.97 14.38 -15.43
CA HIS A 135 -7.68 14.95 -15.83
C HIS A 135 -6.49 14.06 -15.46
N THR A 136 -6.52 13.42 -14.28
CA THR A 136 -5.44 12.53 -13.84
C THR A 136 -5.35 11.26 -14.66
N PHE A 137 -6.47 10.68 -15.07
CA PHE A 137 -6.48 9.54 -15.98
C PHE A 137 -5.92 9.93 -17.35
N LEU A 138 -6.42 11.03 -17.93
CA LEU A 138 -6.02 11.48 -19.27
C LEU A 138 -4.53 11.86 -19.35
N THR A 139 -4.02 12.58 -18.34
CA THR A 139 -2.61 12.97 -18.29
C THR A 139 -1.68 11.77 -18.12
N SER A 140 -2.08 10.78 -17.32
CA SER A 140 -1.34 9.52 -17.20
C SER A 140 -1.39 8.70 -18.48
N LYS A 141 -2.55 8.57 -19.13
CA LYS A 141 -2.66 7.91 -20.44
C LYS A 141 -1.72 8.55 -21.45
N ALA A 142 -1.73 9.88 -21.57
CA ALA A 142 -0.84 10.58 -22.48
C ALA A 142 0.65 10.35 -22.15
N ARG A 143 1.00 10.17 -20.87
CA ARG A 143 2.36 9.79 -20.47
C ARG A 143 2.71 8.36 -20.93
N PHE A 144 1.80 7.40 -20.78
CA PHE A 144 2.00 6.04 -21.27
C PHE A 144 2.17 6.01 -22.79
N ASP A 145 1.33 6.72 -23.53
CA ASP A 145 1.43 6.82 -25.00
C ASP A 145 2.80 7.37 -25.43
N ARG A 146 3.31 8.41 -24.76
CA ARG A 146 4.66 8.95 -25.02
C ARG A 146 5.77 7.97 -24.69
N THR A 147 5.65 7.22 -23.59
CA THR A 147 6.62 6.20 -23.22
C THR A 147 6.66 5.08 -24.27
N LEU A 148 5.49 4.62 -24.72
CA LEU A 148 5.38 3.61 -25.77
C LEU A 148 6.06 4.08 -27.06
N GLY A 149 5.72 5.27 -27.54
CA GLY A 149 6.35 5.82 -28.75
C GLY A 149 7.87 5.98 -28.62
N ARG A 150 8.38 6.33 -27.43
CA ARG A 150 9.83 6.36 -27.17
C ARG A 150 10.46 4.97 -27.26
N LEU A 151 9.80 3.96 -26.69
CA LEU A 151 10.29 2.58 -26.72
C LEU A 151 10.29 2.02 -28.15
N GLU A 152 9.24 2.27 -28.92
CA GLU A 152 9.14 1.90 -30.35
C GLU A 152 10.26 2.55 -31.17
N ALA A 153 10.48 3.85 -31.00
CA ALA A 153 11.57 4.57 -31.67
C ALA A 153 12.96 4.04 -31.25
N ARG A 154 13.12 3.64 -29.98
CA ARG A 154 14.37 3.02 -29.52
C ARG A 154 14.57 1.68 -30.20
N LEU A 155 13.55 0.81 -30.20
CA LEU A 155 13.60 -0.52 -30.82
C LEU A 155 13.94 -0.45 -32.32
N ALA A 156 13.40 0.53 -33.04
CA ALA A 156 13.71 0.73 -34.46
C ALA A 156 15.18 1.08 -34.74
N ASN A 157 15.86 1.72 -33.79
CA ASN A 157 17.24 2.17 -33.92
C ASN A 157 18.27 1.22 -33.25
N VAL A 158 17.81 0.19 -32.55
CA VAL A 158 18.70 -0.82 -31.95
C VAL A 158 19.32 -1.67 -33.04
N THR A 159 20.62 -1.53 -33.25
CA THR A 159 21.42 -2.33 -34.19
C THR A 159 22.06 -3.56 -33.53
N ASP A 160 22.21 -3.55 -32.21
CA ASP A 160 22.67 -4.72 -31.45
C ASP A 160 21.50 -5.66 -31.16
N VAL A 161 21.56 -6.86 -31.74
CA VAL A 161 20.49 -7.87 -31.61
C VAL A 161 20.35 -8.38 -30.18
N THR A 162 21.36 -8.20 -29.31
CA THR A 162 21.28 -8.57 -27.89
C THR A 162 20.47 -7.59 -27.04
N GLU A 163 20.31 -6.34 -27.47
CA GLU A 163 19.45 -5.34 -26.80
C GLU A 163 17.95 -5.48 -27.16
N ARG A 164 17.60 -6.39 -28.08
CA ARG A 164 16.21 -6.64 -28.52
C ARG A 164 15.48 -7.72 -27.70
N ARG A 165 16.12 -8.28 -26.67
CA ARG A 165 15.56 -9.35 -25.82
C ARG A 165 15.03 -8.83 -24.51
#